data_AF-A0A3S0VML1-F1
#
_entry.id   AF-A0A3S0VML1-F1
#
_cell.length_a   1.000
_cell.length_b   1.000
_cell.length_c   1.000
_cell.angle_alpha   90.00
_cell.angle_beta   90.00
_cell.angle_gamma   90.00
#
_symmetry.space_group_name_H-M   'P 1'
#
loop_
_entity.id
_entity.type
_entity.pdbx_description
1 polymer ?
#
loop_
_entity_poly.entity_id
_entity_poly.type
_entity_poly.pdbx_seq_one_letter_code
_entity_poly.pdbx_strand_id
1 'polypeptide(L)'
;MPDVIQDEKAAAKARYEEFLNAVEAMNARNAAMQFELAPNPSLFKHLQKSSSDSPLHYEFKSKNSGSIFIIEQKFFPDSWILKIPEQVRKDDMACMTDIILETIAHPVGAHKDYEPKMITCFPEDTPEDEILQFIESAQAKGIKVHLFIGKPDDFEKISLKHQQISKDLIAAGDIDKVPGWTGLLNTVMNTDGGRKGEELMQRINSDQRFAFRC
;
A
#
# COMPACT_ATOMS: atom_id res chain seq x y z
N MET A 1 6.98 -19.71 18.33
CA MET A 1 6.47 -18.59 19.13
C MET A 1 4.97 -18.47 18.86
N PRO A 2 4.10 -18.91 19.79
CA PRO A 2 2.65 -18.92 19.59
C PRO A 2 1.97 -17.54 19.71
N ASP A 3 2.56 -16.60 20.46
CA ASP A 3 1.94 -15.29 20.75
C ASP A 3 1.97 -14.32 19.56
N VAL A 4 3.07 -14.29 18.80
CA VAL A 4 3.26 -13.36 17.66
C VAL A 4 2.16 -13.55 16.60
N ILE A 5 1.76 -14.80 16.33
CA ILE A 5 0.74 -15.12 15.32
C ILE A 5 -0.67 -14.69 15.77
N GLN A 6 -0.96 -14.71 17.08
CA GLN A 6 -2.25 -14.23 17.58
C GLN A 6 -2.33 -12.70 17.55
N ASP A 7 -1.23 -12.03 17.90
CA ASP A 7 -1.12 -10.57 17.80
C ASP A 7 -1.24 -10.09 16.35
N GLU A 8 -0.64 -10.82 15.39
CA GLU A 8 -0.77 -10.55 13.95
C GLU A 8 -2.21 -10.63 13.46
N LYS A 9 -2.96 -11.67 13.88
CA LYS A 9 -4.37 -11.82 13.50
C LYS A 9 -5.24 -10.73 14.11
N ALA A 10 -4.97 -10.32 15.35
CA ALA A 10 -5.67 -9.23 16.01
C ALA A 10 -5.40 -7.89 15.31
N ALA A 11 -4.13 -7.60 14.97
CA ALA A 11 -3.74 -6.38 14.27
C ALA A 11 -4.33 -6.32 12.84
N ALA A 12 -4.29 -7.42 12.09
CA ALA A 12 -4.90 -7.53 10.77
C ALA A 12 -6.42 -7.29 10.80
N LYS A 13 -7.10 -7.84 11.82
CA LYS A 13 -8.53 -7.63 12.03
C LYS A 13 -8.83 -6.17 12.38
N ALA A 14 -8.09 -5.57 13.31
CA ALA A 14 -8.26 -4.17 13.71
C ALA A 14 -8.10 -3.23 12.51
N ARG A 15 -7.10 -3.44 11.66
CA ARG A 15 -6.88 -2.67 10.43
C ARG A 15 -8.02 -2.79 9.42
N TYR A 16 -8.56 -3.99 9.23
CA TYR A 16 -9.75 -4.15 8.37
C TYR A 16 -10.96 -3.39 8.93
N GLU A 17 -11.19 -3.47 10.24
CA GLU A 17 -12.28 -2.75 10.90
C GLU A 17 -12.09 -1.23 10.82
N GLU A 18 -10.86 -0.71 10.93
CA GLU A 18 -10.53 0.70 10.68
C GLU A 18 -10.88 1.14 9.27
N PHE A 19 -10.41 0.40 8.25
CA PHE A 19 -10.72 0.70 6.85
C PHE A 19 -12.23 0.67 6.58
N LEU A 20 -12.93 -0.33 7.12
CA LEU A 20 -14.38 -0.43 6.98
C LEU A 20 -15.09 0.76 7.62
N ASN A 21 -14.75 1.10 8.87
CA ASN A 21 -15.34 2.23 9.58
C ASN A 21 -15.06 3.57 8.87
N ALA A 22 -13.85 3.76 8.33
CA ALA A 22 -13.49 4.96 7.59
C ALA A 22 -14.31 5.09 6.28
N VAL A 23 -14.48 3.98 5.55
CA VAL A 23 -15.32 3.93 4.34
C VAL A 23 -16.78 4.19 4.68
N GLU A 24 -17.32 3.60 5.75
CA GLU A 24 -18.70 3.82 6.20
C GLU A 24 -18.95 5.27 6.61
N ALA A 25 -18.04 5.85 7.41
CA ALA A 25 -18.12 7.24 7.83
C ALA A 25 -18.04 8.20 6.63
N MET A 26 -17.23 7.88 5.62
CA MET A 26 -17.11 8.68 4.41
C MET A 26 -18.34 8.57 3.52
N ASN A 27 -18.84 7.35 3.29
CA ASN A 27 -20.09 7.12 2.55
C ASN A 27 -21.28 7.86 3.18
N ALA A 28 -21.32 7.94 4.52
CA ALA A 28 -22.35 8.69 5.25
C ALA A 28 -22.22 10.21 5.07
N ARG A 29 -21.00 10.72 4.89
CA ARG A 29 -20.71 12.15 4.72
C ARG A 29 -20.84 12.62 3.26
N ASN A 30 -20.62 11.74 2.29
CA ASN A 30 -20.62 12.06 0.88
C ASN A 30 -21.59 11.17 0.08
N ALA A 31 -22.83 11.63 -0.09
CA ALA A 31 -23.82 10.93 -0.91
C ALA A 31 -23.38 10.75 -2.39
N ALA A 32 -22.48 11.63 -2.88
CA ALA A 32 -21.97 11.63 -4.24
C ALA A 32 -20.69 10.79 -4.45
N MET A 33 -20.16 10.15 -3.40
CA MET A 33 -18.97 9.28 -3.46
C MET A 33 -19.21 8.08 -2.55
N GLN A 34 -19.58 6.94 -3.13
CA GLN A 34 -19.81 5.72 -2.38
C GLN A 34 -18.75 4.68 -2.74
N PHE A 35 -18.07 4.15 -1.74
CA PHE A 35 -17.08 3.10 -1.89
C PHE A 35 -17.54 1.82 -1.22
N GLU A 36 -17.18 0.70 -1.81
CA GLU A 36 -17.34 -0.61 -1.22
C GLU A 36 -15.96 -1.19 -0.95
N LEU A 37 -15.71 -1.54 0.32
CA LEU A 37 -14.57 -2.36 0.69
C LEU A 37 -14.96 -3.82 0.49
N ALA A 38 -14.48 -4.44 -0.59
CA ALA A 38 -14.67 -5.87 -0.78
C ALA A 38 -13.61 -6.62 0.05
N PRO A 39 -13.99 -7.45 1.03
CA PRO A 39 -13.02 -8.32 1.67
C PRO A 39 -12.51 -9.30 0.63
N ASN A 40 -11.20 -9.49 0.51
CA ASN A 40 -10.67 -10.60 -0.26
C ASN A 40 -11.24 -11.90 0.36
N PRO A 41 -12.09 -12.67 -0.33
CA PRO A 41 -12.72 -13.87 0.23
C PRO A 41 -11.69 -14.93 0.65
N SER A 42 -10.48 -14.84 0.08
CA SER A 42 -9.32 -15.65 0.41
C SER A 42 -8.71 -15.27 1.76
N LEU A 43 -8.74 -13.99 2.15
CA LEU A 43 -8.17 -13.48 3.41
C LEU A 43 -8.90 -14.07 4.63
N PHE A 44 -10.22 -14.00 4.67
CA PHE A 44 -11.01 -14.55 5.77
C PHE A 44 -10.98 -16.08 5.81
N LYS A 45 -10.96 -16.74 4.65
CA LYS A 45 -10.80 -18.20 4.56
C LYS A 45 -9.40 -18.67 4.97
N HIS A 46 -8.34 -17.88 4.76
CA HIS A 46 -6.97 -18.23 5.14
C HIS A 46 -6.64 -17.89 6.60
N LEU A 47 -7.10 -16.74 7.13
CA LEU A 47 -6.95 -16.37 8.55
C LEU A 47 -7.58 -17.41 9.48
N GLN A 48 -8.69 -18.03 9.05
CA GLN A 48 -9.39 -19.10 9.79
C GLN A 48 -8.74 -20.49 9.66
N LYS A 49 -7.89 -20.76 8.66
CA LYS A 49 -7.45 -22.13 8.34
C LYS A 49 -6.01 -22.50 8.74
N SER A 50 -5.07 -21.58 8.88
CA SER A 50 -3.70 -21.92 9.34
C SER A 50 -2.80 -20.70 9.57
N SER A 51 -1.62 -20.93 10.16
CA SER A 51 -0.46 -20.04 10.30
C SER A 51 0.10 -19.63 8.93
N SER A 52 -0.61 -18.78 8.21
CA SER A 52 -0.25 -18.32 6.87
C SER A 52 -0.10 -16.79 6.89
N ASP A 53 1.11 -16.33 6.61
CA ASP A 53 1.50 -14.93 6.37
C ASP A 53 0.92 -14.43 5.04
N SER A 54 -0.39 -14.51 4.88
CA SER A 54 -1.06 -13.99 3.71
C SER A 54 -1.10 -12.48 3.81
N PRO A 55 -0.59 -11.75 2.79
CA PRO A 55 -0.65 -10.29 2.78
C PRO A 55 -2.09 -9.81 2.88
N LEU A 56 -2.34 -8.78 3.70
CA LEU A 56 -3.65 -8.15 3.74
C LEU A 56 -3.90 -7.50 2.39
N HIS A 57 -4.95 -7.92 1.69
CA HIS A 57 -5.32 -7.40 0.38
C HIS A 57 -6.72 -6.79 0.47
N TYR A 58 -6.81 -5.50 0.16
CA TYR A 58 -8.03 -4.73 0.22
C TYR A 58 -8.34 -4.15 -1.16
N GLU A 59 -9.55 -4.39 -1.65
CA GLU A 59 -10.06 -3.79 -2.87
C GLU A 59 -11.13 -2.75 -2.50
N PHE A 60 -10.89 -1.49 -2.89
CA PHE A 60 -11.85 -0.41 -2.76
C PHE A 60 -12.45 -0.15 -4.12
N LYS A 61 -13.73 -0.45 -4.27
CA LYS A 61 -14.48 -0.21 -5.50
C LYS A 61 -15.33 1.04 -5.36
N SER A 62 -15.07 2.05 -6.16
CA SER A 62 -16.00 3.18 -6.32
C SER A 62 -17.29 2.67 -6.95
N LYS A 63 -18.42 2.85 -6.27
CA LYS A 63 -19.75 2.52 -6.81
C LYS A 63 -20.16 3.46 -7.94
N ASN A 64 -19.50 4.60 -8.05
CA ASN A 64 -19.85 5.65 -9.00
C ASN A 64 -19.05 5.55 -10.30
N SER A 65 -17.73 5.34 -10.21
CA SER A 65 -16.86 5.19 -11.39
C SER A 65 -16.57 3.73 -11.76
N GLY A 66 -16.76 2.80 -10.83
CA GLY A 66 -16.31 1.41 -10.98
C GLY A 66 -14.80 1.22 -10.77
N SER A 67 -14.05 2.29 -10.50
CA SER A 67 -12.59 2.23 -10.26
C SER A 67 -12.26 1.36 -9.04
N ILE A 68 -11.20 0.56 -9.16
CA ILE A 68 -10.74 -0.35 -8.11
C ILE A 68 -9.35 0.08 -7.65
N PHE A 69 -9.25 0.50 -6.40
CA PHE A 69 -7.97 0.75 -5.73
C PHE A 69 -7.58 -0.51 -4.96
N ILE A 70 -6.31 -0.90 -5.06
CA ILE A 70 -5.80 -2.10 -4.40
C ILE A 70 -4.72 -1.70 -3.40
N ILE A 71 -4.91 -2.11 -2.15
CA ILE A 71 -3.93 -1.95 -1.08
C ILE A 71 -3.48 -3.33 -0.64
N GLU A 72 -2.17 -3.55 -0.64
CA GLU A 72 -1.58 -4.79 -0.16
C GLU A 72 -0.59 -4.51 0.97
N GLN A 73 -0.82 -5.07 2.16
CA GLN A 73 0.20 -5.11 3.22
C GLN A 73 1.01 -6.39 3.06
N LYS A 74 2.20 -6.28 2.46
CA LYS A 74 3.04 -7.45 2.12
C LYS A 74 4.18 -7.74 3.08
N PHE A 75 4.68 -6.73 3.77
CA PHE A 75 5.77 -6.91 4.73
C PHE A 75 5.34 -6.33 6.06
N PHE A 76 5.25 -7.22 7.04
CA PHE A 76 5.04 -6.85 8.42
C PHE A 76 6.28 -6.12 8.95
N PRO A 77 6.12 -5.13 9.85
CA PRO A 77 4.88 -4.41 10.19
C PRO A 77 4.61 -3.22 9.27
N ASP A 78 5.59 -2.80 8.46
CA ASP A 78 5.78 -1.39 8.11
C ASP A 78 5.40 -1.01 6.68
N SER A 79 5.17 -2.00 5.82
CA SER A 79 5.26 -1.79 4.38
C SER A 79 3.95 -2.03 3.64
N TRP A 80 3.54 -1.03 2.88
CA TRP A 80 2.32 -1.02 2.10
C TRP A 80 2.61 -0.91 0.61
N ILE A 81 1.75 -1.53 -0.18
CA ILE A 81 1.72 -1.39 -1.63
C ILE A 81 0.38 -0.79 -2.00
N LEU A 82 0.40 0.31 -2.74
CA LEU A 82 -0.78 0.93 -3.29
C LEU A 82 -0.74 0.85 -4.81
N LYS A 83 -1.76 0.23 -5.42
CA LYS A 83 -1.97 0.27 -6.87
C LYS A 83 -3.15 1.17 -7.17
N ILE A 84 -2.90 2.17 -8.00
CA ILE A 84 -3.91 3.15 -8.43
C ILE A 84 -4.41 2.75 -9.82
N PRO A 85 -5.74 2.71 -10.05
CA PRO A 85 -6.31 2.34 -11.34
C PRO A 85 -6.07 3.43 -12.41
N GLU A 86 -6.06 3.00 -13.67
CA GLU A 86 -6.06 3.91 -14.82
C GLU A 86 -7.36 4.73 -14.86
N GLN A 87 -7.25 6.04 -15.16
CA GLN A 87 -8.39 6.94 -15.38
C GLN A 87 -9.37 7.05 -14.20
N VAL A 88 -8.86 7.41 -13.01
CA VAL A 88 -9.68 7.67 -11.83
C VAL A 88 -10.20 9.10 -11.79
N ARG A 89 -11.42 9.30 -11.28
CA ARG A 89 -11.95 10.65 -11.03
C ARG A 89 -11.16 11.32 -9.89
N LYS A 90 -10.83 12.61 -10.05
CA LYS A 90 -10.07 13.38 -9.03
C LYS A 90 -10.70 13.33 -7.64
N ASP A 91 -12.02 13.44 -7.54
CA ASP A 91 -12.73 13.40 -6.25
C ASP A 91 -12.59 12.04 -5.57
N ASP A 92 -12.70 10.96 -6.36
CA ASP A 92 -12.55 9.59 -5.88
C ASP A 92 -11.09 9.34 -5.43
N MET A 93 -10.12 9.84 -6.19
CA MET A 93 -8.69 9.78 -5.83
C MET A 93 -8.43 10.48 -4.50
N ALA A 94 -8.90 11.71 -4.35
CA ALA A 94 -8.60 12.54 -3.18
C ALA A 94 -9.19 11.93 -1.91
N CYS A 95 -10.46 11.51 -1.94
CA CYS A 95 -11.11 10.88 -0.79
C CYS A 95 -10.44 9.55 -0.42
N MET A 96 -10.15 8.71 -1.41
CA MET A 96 -9.58 7.40 -1.14
C MET A 96 -8.13 7.53 -0.67
N THR A 97 -7.35 8.45 -1.25
CA THR A 97 -5.98 8.72 -0.80
C THR A 97 -5.93 9.13 0.67
N ASP A 98 -6.81 10.02 1.14
CA ASP A 98 -6.78 10.46 2.54
C ASP A 98 -7.05 9.32 3.53
N ILE A 99 -8.08 8.49 3.26
CA ILE A 99 -8.39 7.31 4.09
C ILE A 99 -7.20 6.34 4.13
N ILE A 100 -6.58 6.09 2.98
CA ILE A 100 -5.45 5.15 2.86
C ILE A 100 -4.25 5.65 3.64
N LEU A 101 -3.87 6.90 3.42
CA LEU A 101 -2.69 7.46 4.06
C LEU A 101 -2.90 7.61 5.57
N GLU A 102 -4.09 8.00 6.03
CA GLU A 102 -4.39 8.07 7.47
C GLU A 102 -4.24 6.70 8.15
N THR A 103 -4.77 5.65 7.52
CA THR A 103 -4.70 4.29 8.07
C THR A 103 -3.27 3.75 8.08
N ILE A 104 -2.46 4.14 7.09
CA ILE A 104 -1.03 3.77 7.04
C ILE A 104 -0.23 4.54 8.08
N ALA A 105 -0.50 5.83 8.28
CA ALA A 105 0.25 6.67 9.20
C ALA A 105 -0.05 6.35 10.68
N HIS A 106 -1.31 6.01 11.00
CA HIS A 106 -1.78 5.86 12.37
C HIS A 106 -2.55 4.56 12.62
N PRO A 107 -1.97 3.38 12.35
CA PRO A 107 -2.68 2.12 12.57
C PRO A 107 -2.90 1.87 14.06
N VAL A 108 -4.11 1.48 14.48
CA VAL A 108 -4.37 1.14 15.89
C VAL A 108 -3.59 -0.13 16.26
N GLY A 109 -2.96 -0.10 17.43
CA GLY A 109 -2.15 -1.23 17.91
C GLY A 109 -0.83 -1.41 17.16
N ALA A 110 -0.34 -0.38 16.47
CA ALA A 110 1.01 -0.38 15.91
C ALA A 110 2.07 -0.66 17.00
N HIS A 111 3.09 -1.43 16.63
CA HIS A 111 4.27 -1.59 17.49
C HIS A 111 4.95 -0.23 17.69
N LYS A 112 5.59 0.00 18.84
CA LYS A 112 6.26 1.26 19.19
C LYS A 112 7.34 1.71 18.19
N ASP A 113 7.90 0.75 17.44
CA ASP A 113 8.96 0.96 16.46
C ASP A 113 8.42 0.96 15.01
N TYR A 114 7.10 1.08 14.84
CA TYR A 114 6.46 1.14 13.53
C TYR A 114 6.91 2.37 12.75
N GLU A 115 7.45 2.16 11.55
CA GLU A 115 7.81 3.22 10.62
C GLU A 115 7.01 3.06 9.32
N PRO A 116 6.02 3.92 9.03
CA PRO A 116 5.18 3.75 7.85
C PRO A 116 5.99 3.94 6.56
N LYS A 117 6.01 2.89 5.72
CA LYS A 117 6.70 2.86 4.43
C LYS A 117 5.73 2.35 3.35
N MET A 118 5.81 2.91 2.14
CA MET A 118 4.98 2.45 1.02
C MET A 118 5.72 2.44 -0.31
N ILE A 119 5.34 1.49 -1.18
CA ILE A 119 5.59 1.58 -2.61
C ILE A 119 4.26 1.89 -3.30
N THR A 120 4.18 3.05 -3.95
CA THR A 120 3.00 3.45 -4.72
C THR A 120 3.27 3.26 -6.21
N CYS A 121 2.36 2.55 -6.86
CA CYS A 121 2.40 2.27 -8.29
C CYS A 121 1.45 3.21 -9.04
N PHE A 122 2.02 4.05 -9.92
CA PHE A 122 1.29 4.94 -10.81
C PHE A 122 1.41 4.49 -12.27
N PRO A 123 0.32 4.48 -13.05
CA PRO A 123 0.36 4.37 -14.50
C PRO A 123 1.26 5.44 -15.15
N GLU A 124 1.89 5.13 -16.29
CA GLU A 124 2.81 6.06 -16.97
C GLU A 124 2.14 7.34 -17.47
N ASP A 125 0.84 7.30 -17.72
CA ASP A 125 0.02 8.43 -18.17
C ASP A 125 -0.52 9.28 -17.02
N THR A 126 -0.22 8.93 -15.76
CA THR A 126 -0.62 9.73 -14.60
C THR A 126 0.05 11.11 -14.65
N PRO A 127 -0.71 12.22 -14.56
CA PRO A 127 -0.13 13.55 -14.52
C PRO A 127 0.84 13.73 -13.34
N GLU A 128 1.98 14.36 -13.59
CA GLU A 128 3.01 14.58 -12.58
C GLU A 128 2.48 15.33 -11.35
N ASP A 129 1.65 16.36 -11.55
CA ASP A 129 1.04 17.13 -10.46
C ASP A 129 0.20 16.26 -9.50
N GLU A 130 -0.45 15.21 -10.03
CA GLU A 130 -1.24 14.28 -9.21
C GLU A 130 -0.35 13.37 -8.38
N ILE A 131 0.77 12.92 -8.96
CA ILE A 131 1.80 12.14 -8.25
C ILE A 131 2.44 13.00 -7.15
N LEU A 132 2.75 14.27 -7.44
CA LEU A 132 3.31 15.22 -6.49
C LEU A 132 2.40 15.44 -5.29
N GLN A 133 1.12 15.74 -5.55
CA GLN A 133 0.13 15.97 -4.49
C GLN A 133 -0.01 14.74 -3.59
N PHE A 134 0.00 13.53 -4.16
CA PHE A 134 -0.02 12.30 -3.37
C PHE A 134 1.21 12.18 -2.47
N ILE A 135 2.41 12.44 -3.00
CA ILE A 135 3.67 12.32 -2.25
C ILE A 135 3.70 13.34 -1.11
N GLU A 136 3.33 14.59 -1.37
CA GLU A 136 3.24 15.64 -0.33
C GLU A 136 2.27 15.22 0.78
N SER A 137 1.10 14.70 0.42
CA SER A 137 0.08 14.25 1.38
C SER A 137 0.58 13.08 2.23
N ALA A 138 1.30 12.13 1.64
CA ALA A 138 1.85 10.97 2.34
C ALA A 138 3.01 11.36 3.26
N GLN A 139 3.93 12.19 2.78
CA GLN A 139 5.08 12.66 3.55
C GLN A 139 4.66 13.58 4.71
N ALA A 140 3.62 14.41 4.54
CA ALA A 140 3.05 15.22 5.61
C ALA A 140 2.52 14.37 6.78
N LYS A 141 2.09 13.12 6.51
CA LYS A 141 1.69 12.14 7.52
C LYS A 141 2.84 11.24 8.00
N GLY A 142 4.09 11.56 7.64
CA GLY A 142 5.29 10.83 8.07
C GLY A 142 5.57 9.53 7.32
N ILE A 143 4.88 9.27 6.20
CA ILE A 143 5.03 8.03 5.43
C ILE A 143 6.21 8.14 4.47
N LYS A 144 7.14 7.18 4.52
CA LYS A 144 8.21 7.08 3.53
C LYS A 144 7.70 6.45 2.24
N VAL A 145 7.63 7.26 1.18
CA VAL A 145 7.12 6.83 -0.14
C VAL A 145 8.26 6.44 -1.08
N HIS A 146 8.09 5.30 -1.75
CA HIS A 146 8.83 4.90 -2.94
C HIS A 146 7.86 4.80 -4.11
N LEU A 147 8.31 5.17 -5.31
CA LEU A 147 7.45 5.18 -6.49
C LEU A 147 7.83 4.06 -7.46
N PHE A 148 6.81 3.53 -8.12
CA PHE A 148 6.94 2.77 -9.36
C PHE A 148 6.05 3.42 -10.41
N ILE A 149 6.62 3.88 -11.52
CA ILE A 149 5.87 4.51 -12.62
C ILE A 149 5.87 3.55 -13.81
N GLY A 150 4.74 2.91 -14.08
CA GLY A 150 4.66 1.83 -15.06
C GLY A 150 3.31 1.13 -15.04
N LYS A 151 3.21 -0.01 -15.73
CA LYS A 151 1.99 -0.82 -15.73
C LYS A 151 1.81 -1.51 -14.37
N PRO A 152 0.62 -1.45 -13.74
CA PRO A 152 0.35 -2.15 -12.49
C PRO A 152 0.67 -3.66 -12.55
N ASP A 153 0.44 -4.30 -13.70
CA ASP A 153 0.74 -5.72 -13.93
C ASP A 153 2.24 -6.04 -13.85
N ASP A 154 3.11 -5.12 -14.26
CA ASP A 154 4.55 -5.34 -14.21
C ASP A 154 5.05 -5.25 -12.77
N PHE A 155 4.50 -4.33 -11.99
CA PHE A 155 4.74 -4.27 -10.56
C PHE A 155 4.22 -5.52 -9.84
N GLU A 156 3.06 -6.03 -10.23
CA GLU A 156 2.49 -7.24 -9.67
C GLU A 156 3.39 -8.47 -9.88
N LYS A 157 3.95 -8.65 -11.09
CA LYS A 157 4.90 -9.73 -11.36
C LYS A 157 6.13 -9.66 -10.46
N ILE A 158 6.68 -8.45 -10.24
CA ILE A 158 7.82 -8.24 -9.34
C ILE A 158 7.44 -8.66 -7.92
N SER A 159 6.28 -8.21 -7.46
CA SER A 159 5.79 -8.50 -6.12
C SER A 159 5.53 -10.00 -5.89
N LEU A 160 4.89 -10.68 -6.85
CA LEU A 160 4.64 -12.11 -6.79
C LEU A 160 5.93 -12.92 -6.82
N LYS A 161 6.91 -12.54 -7.66
CA LYS A 161 8.23 -13.18 -7.70
C LYS A 161 8.95 -13.06 -6.37
N HIS A 162 8.91 -11.87 -5.76
CA HIS A 162 9.53 -11.65 -4.45
C HIS A 162 8.87 -12.47 -3.34
N GLN A 163 7.53 -12.57 -3.36
CA GLN A 163 6.80 -13.44 -2.43
C GLN A 163 7.16 -14.90 -2.60
N GLN A 164 7.29 -15.38 -3.84
CA GLN A 164 7.65 -16.77 -4.09
C GLN A 164 9.05 -17.08 -3.57
N ILE A 165 10.04 -16.22 -3.84
CA ILE A 165 11.41 -16.37 -3.30
C ILE A 165 11.39 -16.43 -1.77
N SER A 166 10.62 -15.55 -1.13
CA SER A 166 10.51 -15.53 0.33
C SER A 166 9.90 -16.83 0.88
N LYS A 167 8.85 -17.34 0.23
CA LYS A 167 8.23 -18.63 0.60
C LYS A 167 9.18 -19.81 0.43
N ASP A 168 9.94 -19.84 -0.66
CA ASP A 168 10.89 -20.92 -0.95
C ASP A 168 12.02 -20.96 0.09
N LEU A 169 12.54 -19.79 0.48
CA LEU A 169 13.58 -19.68 1.52
C LEU A 169 13.06 -20.09 2.90
N ILE A 170 11.85 -19.69 3.27
CA ILE A 170 11.22 -20.11 4.52
C ILE A 170 11.02 -21.63 4.54
N ALA A 171 10.50 -22.20 3.44
CA ALA A 171 10.29 -23.64 3.32
C ALA A 171 11.62 -24.43 3.39
N ALA A 172 12.72 -23.84 2.92
CA ALA A 172 14.07 -24.40 3.03
C ALA A 172 14.70 -24.24 4.42
N GLY A 173 14.06 -23.54 5.36
CA GLY A 173 14.61 -23.23 6.68
C GLY A 173 15.63 -22.08 6.68
N ASP A 174 15.79 -21.39 5.55
CA ASP A 174 16.74 -20.29 5.33
C ASP A 174 16.12 -18.92 5.68
N ILE A 175 15.53 -18.79 6.88
CA ILE A 175 14.80 -17.58 7.32
C ILE A 175 15.69 -16.33 7.26
N ASP A 176 16.97 -16.44 7.63
CA ASP A 176 17.93 -15.33 7.63
C ASP A 176 18.24 -14.78 6.23
N LYS A 177 17.90 -15.53 5.18
CA LYS A 177 18.12 -15.13 3.78
C LYS A 177 16.89 -14.46 3.16
N VAL A 178 15.78 -14.38 3.89
CA VAL A 178 14.54 -13.78 3.38
C VAL A 178 14.80 -12.31 3.05
N PRO A 179 14.60 -11.88 1.78
CA PRO A 179 15.05 -10.57 1.31
C PRO A 179 14.27 -9.39 1.92
N GLY A 180 13.03 -9.62 2.38
CA GLY A 180 12.19 -8.63 3.04
C GLY A 180 11.98 -7.34 2.23
N TRP A 181 11.62 -6.26 2.94
CA TRP A 181 11.38 -4.95 2.34
C TRP A 181 12.56 -4.45 1.49
N THR A 182 13.78 -4.49 2.04
CA THR A 182 14.98 -4.00 1.35
C THR A 182 15.23 -4.73 0.05
N GLY A 183 15.05 -6.06 0.02
CA GLY A 183 15.22 -6.83 -1.20
C GLY A 183 14.09 -6.62 -2.21
N LEU A 184 12.84 -6.40 -1.77
CA LEU A 184 11.77 -6.00 -2.70
C LEU A 184 12.10 -4.65 -3.31
N LEU A 185 12.43 -3.66 -2.48
CA LEU A 185 12.76 -2.32 -2.92
C LEU A 185 13.91 -2.35 -3.92
N ASN A 186 15.01 -3.06 -3.62
CA ASN A 186 16.12 -3.22 -4.56
C ASN A 186 15.67 -3.84 -5.89
N THR A 187 14.76 -4.82 -5.87
CA THR A 187 14.24 -5.42 -7.11
C THR A 187 13.44 -4.40 -7.91
N VAL A 188 12.57 -3.64 -7.24
CA VAL A 188 11.74 -2.59 -7.84
C VAL A 188 12.62 -1.49 -8.44
N MET A 189 13.59 -0.95 -7.70
CA MET A 189 14.48 0.14 -8.14
C MET A 189 15.34 -0.24 -9.35
N ASN A 190 15.62 -1.52 -9.56
CA ASN A 190 16.37 -2.00 -10.73
C ASN A 190 15.52 -2.17 -12.01
N THR A 191 14.21 -1.89 -11.95
CA THR A 191 13.33 -1.94 -13.12
C THR A 191 13.21 -0.58 -13.79
N ASP A 192 12.71 -0.53 -15.03
CA ASP A 192 12.45 0.74 -15.72
C ASP A 192 11.45 1.60 -14.93
N GLY A 193 10.36 1.00 -14.41
CA GLY A 193 9.36 1.74 -13.65
C GLY A 193 9.85 2.24 -12.29
N GLY A 194 10.73 1.47 -11.63
CA GLY A 194 11.40 1.91 -10.41
C GLY A 194 12.40 3.05 -10.66
N ARG A 195 13.18 2.98 -11.74
CA ARG A 195 14.10 4.06 -12.14
C ARG A 195 13.36 5.36 -12.45
N LYS A 196 12.25 5.29 -13.20
CA LYS A 196 11.39 6.47 -13.44
C LYS A 196 10.86 7.07 -12.13
N GLY A 197 10.44 6.20 -11.19
CA GLY A 197 10.00 6.62 -9.86
C GLY A 197 11.11 7.29 -9.05
N GLU A 198 12.33 6.76 -9.12
CA GLU A 198 13.50 7.33 -8.45
C GLU A 198 13.87 8.70 -9.02
N GLU A 199 13.93 8.84 -10.34
CA GLU A 199 14.22 10.10 -11.02
C GLU A 199 13.20 11.18 -10.61
N LEU A 200 11.92 10.85 -10.55
CA LEU A 200 10.89 11.77 -10.07
C LEU A 200 11.09 12.13 -8.60
N MET A 201 11.33 11.16 -7.72
CA MET A 201 11.59 11.43 -6.29
C MET A 201 12.84 12.30 -6.08
N GLN A 202 13.89 12.10 -6.86
CA GLN A 202 15.10 12.93 -6.81
C GLN A 202 14.79 14.37 -7.23
N ARG A 203 14.00 14.57 -8.28
CA ARG A 203 13.56 15.91 -8.72
C ARG A 203 12.78 16.61 -7.62
N ILE A 204 11.80 15.93 -7.01
CA ILE A 204 10.98 16.45 -5.90
C ILE A 204 11.87 16.92 -4.74
N ASN A 205 12.80 16.07 -4.32
CA ASN A 205 13.69 16.37 -3.20
C ASN A 205 14.74 17.45 -3.51
N SER A 206 15.08 17.64 -4.79
CA SER A 206 16.09 18.61 -5.24
C SER A 206 15.54 20.00 -5.57
N ASP A 207 14.24 20.11 -5.87
CA ASP A 207 13.63 21.36 -6.30
C ASP A 207 13.19 22.20 -5.08
N GLN A 208 13.94 23.27 -4.79
CA GLN A 208 13.72 24.19 -3.66
C GLN A 208 12.34 24.86 -3.67
N ARG A 209 11.61 24.84 -4.80
CA ARG A 209 10.23 25.36 -4.88
C ARG A 209 9.24 24.58 -4.01
N PHE A 210 9.57 23.34 -3.63
CA PHE A 210 8.74 22.50 -2.77
C PHE A 210 9.16 22.52 -1.29
N ALA A 211 10.30 23.15 -0.96
CA ALA A 211 10.81 23.26 0.40
C ALA A 211 10.05 24.29 1.29
N PHE A 212 9.15 25.09 0.70
CA PHE A 212 8.47 26.22 1.36
C PHE A 212 6.95 26.06 1.53
N ARG A 213 6.40 24.84 1.40
CA ARG A 213 4.97 24.56 1.64
C ARG A 213 4.65 23.89 2.99
N CYS A 214 5.65 23.74 3.86
CA CYS A 214 5.47 23.31 5.26
C CYS A 214 5.10 24.47 6.17
#